data_AF-A0A7X9PK69-F1
#
_entry.id   AF-A0A7X9PK69-F1
#
_cell.length_a   1.000
_cell.length_b   1.000
_cell.length_c   1.000
_cell.angle_alpha   90.00
_cell.angle_beta   90.00
_cell.angle_gamma   90.00
#
_symmetry.space_group_name_H-M   'P 1'
#
loop_
_entity.id
_entity.type
_entity.pdbx_description
1 polymer ?
#
loop_
_entity_poly.entity_id
_entity_poly.type
_entity_poly.pdbx_seq_one_letter_code
_entity_poly.pdbx_strand_id
1 'polypeptide(L)'
;MTFVNDKIEQEGITFDDVLLIPSYSEVLPREVELKSLFTREISLNIPIVSAAMDTVTDARLAIAIAREGGIGVIHKNMSIERQAKEVMKVKRAENGMILDPITIHKDSTVGDALQLMKEYKIGGIPVVNEDKILVGIVTNRDLRFQQDYHRPIFEVMTKENLITTTQTVNLEKAAEILQEHKIEKLPVVDNNYRLIGLLTYKDITKAQDRPNACKDNKGRLRVAAGVGVTFDTMDRIDELVKAQVDAIAIDTAHGHSKGVIELLRKAKQKYPSIQFIAGNIATAEAAISLVNAGADAVKVGIGPGSICTTRVIAGVGVPQLSAIYNVAKALKDTGVPLIADGGIRYSGDIVKALAAGAYSIMAGSLFAGTEESPGDTIIFQGRKFKTYRGMGSIEAMQA
;
A
#
# COMPACT_ATOMS: atom_id res chain seq x y z
N MET A 1 48.24 18.69 0.10
CA MET A 1 46.83 19.12 0.29
C MET A 1 46.05 19.26 -1.03
N THR A 2 46.59 18.91 -2.21
CA THR A 2 45.92 19.10 -3.51
C THR A 2 44.99 17.94 -3.93
N PHE A 3 45.33 16.67 -3.61
CA PHE A 3 44.45 15.52 -3.94
C PHE A 3 43.08 15.56 -3.26
N VAL A 4 43.02 16.16 -2.06
CA VAL A 4 41.81 16.22 -1.22
C VAL A 4 40.77 17.16 -1.82
N ASN A 5 41.18 18.32 -2.32
CA ASN A 5 40.25 19.34 -2.84
C ASN A 5 39.71 19.02 -4.25
N ASP A 6 40.41 18.19 -5.03
CA ASP A 6 40.00 17.89 -6.41
C ASP A 6 39.08 16.66 -6.54
N LYS A 7 38.98 15.81 -5.49
CA LYS A 7 38.21 14.56 -5.52
C LYS A 7 37.18 14.39 -4.41
N ILE A 8 37.31 15.10 -3.29
CA ILE A 8 36.32 15.06 -2.20
C ILE A 8 35.44 16.30 -2.37
N GLU A 9 34.23 16.10 -2.88
CA GLU A 9 33.30 17.20 -3.19
C GLU A 9 32.73 17.85 -1.92
N GLN A 10 32.42 17.05 -0.89
CA GLN A 10 31.84 17.52 0.37
C GLN A 10 32.06 16.51 1.50
N GLU A 11 32.06 17.01 2.73
CA GLU A 11 31.82 16.19 3.91
C GLU A 11 30.33 15.83 3.98
N GLY A 12 30.01 14.54 4.16
CA GLY A 12 28.63 14.05 4.19
C GLY A 12 28.24 13.58 5.58
N ILE A 13 27.10 14.08 6.07
CA ILE A 13 26.47 13.69 7.32
C ILE A 13 25.20 12.86 7.09
N THR A 14 24.88 12.02 8.07
CA THR A 14 23.67 11.20 8.18
C THR A 14 22.88 11.54 9.45
N PHE A 15 21.78 10.82 9.72
CA PHE A 15 20.89 11.12 10.84
C PHE A 15 21.58 11.10 12.21
N ASP A 16 22.47 10.15 12.46
CA ASP A 16 23.15 9.98 13.75
C ASP A 16 24.17 11.10 14.05
N ASP A 17 24.59 11.87 13.03
CA ASP A 17 25.60 12.93 13.18
C ASP A 17 25.02 14.24 13.74
N VAL A 18 23.69 14.37 13.80
CA VAL A 18 23.02 15.64 14.16
C VAL A 18 21.86 15.47 15.13
N LEU A 19 21.54 16.57 15.81
CA LEU A 19 20.31 16.76 16.56
C LEU A 19 19.64 18.06 16.09
N LEU A 20 18.31 18.11 16.16
CA LEU A 20 17.58 19.37 15.97
C LEU A 20 17.68 20.20 17.25
N ILE A 21 18.01 21.49 17.11
CA ILE A 21 18.10 22.42 18.22
C ILE A 21 16.68 22.80 18.66
N PRO A 22 16.29 22.57 19.93
CA PRO A 22 14.99 23.01 20.43
C PRO A 22 14.80 24.52 20.26
N SER A 23 13.60 24.93 19.86
CA SER A 23 13.21 26.35 19.73
C SER A 23 11.98 26.63 20.59
N TYR A 24 11.72 27.90 20.88
CA TYR A 24 10.50 28.33 21.56
C TYR A 24 9.26 27.86 20.79
N SER A 25 8.27 27.31 21.50
CA SER A 25 7.03 26.80 20.90
C SER A 25 5.82 27.18 21.75
N GLU A 26 4.85 27.82 21.13
CA GLU A 26 3.49 27.98 21.66
C GLU A 26 2.55 26.85 21.18
N VAL A 27 3.00 26.04 20.22
CA VAL A 27 2.24 24.95 19.61
C VAL A 27 2.22 23.74 20.54
N LEU A 28 1.03 23.22 20.83
CA LEU A 28 0.85 21.98 21.57
C LEU A 28 0.87 20.77 20.62
N PRO A 29 1.33 19.58 21.06
CA PRO A 29 1.41 18.40 20.20
C PRO A 29 0.11 18.02 19.47
N ARG A 30 -1.05 18.28 20.08
CA ARG A 30 -2.38 18.00 19.49
C ARG A 30 -2.77 18.95 18.34
N GLU A 31 -2.08 20.08 18.22
CA GLU A 31 -2.31 21.12 17.22
C GLU A 31 -1.42 20.93 15.97
N VAL A 32 -0.50 19.96 16.02
CA VAL A 32 0.42 19.67 14.93
C VAL A 32 -0.31 18.91 13.81
N GLU A 33 -0.33 19.49 12.62
CA GLU A 33 -0.79 18.82 11.40
C GLU A 33 0.37 18.07 10.74
N LEU A 34 0.20 16.78 10.48
CA LEU A 34 1.20 15.91 9.84
C LEU A 34 0.98 15.75 8.33
N LYS A 35 0.01 16.47 7.78
CA LYS A 35 -0.34 16.39 6.37
C LYS A 35 0.82 16.86 5.51
N SER A 36 1.16 16.08 4.49
CA SER A 36 2.28 16.36 3.59
C SER A 36 2.03 15.81 2.19
N LEU A 37 2.92 16.07 1.25
CA LEU A 37 2.83 15.61 -0.13
C LEU A 37 3.62 14.32 -0.36
N PHE A 38 2.98 13.36 -1.02
CA PHE A 38 3.65 12.17 -1.59
C PHE A 38 4.10 12.44 -3.02
N THR A 39 3.24 13.07 -3.81
CA THR A 39 3.52 13.61 -5.15
C THR A 39 2.90 14.99 -5.29
N ARG A 40 3.11 15.66 -6.43
CA ARG A 40 2.50 16.98 -6.73
C ARG A 40 0.99 17.04 -6.42
N GLU A 41 0.26 15.97 -6.70
CA GLU A 41 -1.22 15.94 -6.56
C GLU A 41 -1.72 15.02 -5.45
N ILE A 42 -0.86 14.20 -4.84
CA ILE A 42 -1.26 13.26 -3.78
C ILE A 42 -0.73 13.75 -2.45
N SER A 43 -1.64 14.13 -1.56
CA SER A 43 -1.36 14.38 -0.15
C SER A 43 -1.52 13.12 0.70
N LEU A 44 -0.70 12.99 1.74
CA LEU A 44 -0.85 12.02 2.83
C LEU A 44 -1.28 12.74 4.11
N ASN A 45 -2.01 12.05 4.98
CA ASN A 45 -2.38 12.57 6.29
C ASN A 45 -1.25 12.39 7.33
N ILE A 46 -0.37 11.43 7.10
CA ILE A 46 0.92 11.29 7.79
C ILE A 46 2.04 11.04 6.76
N PRO A 47 3.28 11.52 6.99
CA PRO A 47 4.35 11.50 5.99
C PRO A 47 5.05 10.13 5.89
N ILE A 48 4.28 9.04 5.89
CA ILE A 48 4.77 7.67 6.02
C ILE A 48 4.44 6.85 4.76
N VAL A 49 5.49 6.24 4.18
CA VAL A 49 5.41 5.38 3.01
C VAL A 49 6.05 4.02 3.31
N SER A 50 5.37 2.91 2.99
CA SER A 50 5.98 1.58 3.10
C SER A 50 6.72 1.20 1.81
N ALA A 51 7.92 0.63 1.96
CA ALA A 51 8.83 0.37 0.85
C ALA A 51 8.35 -0.74 -0.10
N ALA A 52 8.71 -0.62 -1.39
CA ALA A 52 8.39 -1.56 -2.46
C ALA A 52 9.22 -2.84 -2.42
N MET A 53 9.15 -3.56 -1.29
CA MET A 53 9.93 -4.77 -1.03
C MET A 53 9.01 -5.97 -0.80
N ASP A 54 9.42 -7.15 -1.26
CA ASP A 54 8.61 -8.38 -1.20
C ASP A 54 8.38 -8.91 0.21
N THR A 55 9.23 -8.54 1.16
CA THR A 55 9.04 -8.81 2.60
C THR A 55 8.38 -7.66 3.36
N VAL A 56 7.89 -6.63 2.67
CA VAL A 56 7.32 -5.43 3.30
C VAL A 56 5.91 -5.16 2.80
N THR A 57 5.72 -4.83 1.53
CA THR A 57 4.45 -4.25 1.07
C THR A 57 3.74 -5.09 0.01
N ASP A 58 2.79 -5.90 0.46
CA ASP A 58 1.68 -6.40 -0.36
C ASP A 58 0.39 -5.60 -0.08
N ALA A 59 -0.78 -6.09 -0.53
CA ALA A 59 -2.04 -5.42 -0.24
C ALA A 59 -2.35 -5.30 1.27
N ARG A 60 -1.94 -6.27 2.10
CA ARG A 60 -2.28 -6.26 3.54
C ARG A 60 -1.62 -5.08 4.24
N LEU A 61 -0.31 -4.92 4.07
CA LEU A 61 0.39 -3.77 4.65
C LEU A 61 -0.05 -2.47 3.99
N ALA A 62 -0.22 -2.42 2.66
CA ALA A 62 -0.66 -1.21 1.98
C ALA A 62 -2.03 -0.71 2.50
N ILE A 63 -2.98 -1.62 2.76
CA ILE A 63 -4.27 -1.30 3.38
C ILE A 63 -4.08 -0.72 4.78
N ALA A 64 -3.25 -1.36 5.62
CA ALA A 64 -3.01 -0.92 6.98
C ALA A 64 -2.40 0.48 7.03
N ILE A 65 -1.36 0.73 6.23
CA ILE A 65 -0.69 2.02 6.15
C ILE A 65 -1.62 3.11 5.61
N ALA A 66 -2.37 2.82 4.55
CA ALA A 66 -3.31 3.79 4.00
C ALA A 66 -4.42 4.15 5.01
N ARG A 67 -4.88 3.19 5.81
CA ARG A 67 -5.86 3.43 6.87
C ARG A 67 -5.35 4.33 8.01
N GLU A 68 -4.06 4.27 8.32
CA GLU A 68 -3.42 5.17 9.28
C GLU A 68 -3.06 6.54 8.68
N GLY A 69 -3.28 6.73 7.37
CA GLY A 69 -3.09 8.01 6.67
C GLY A 69 -1.82 8.11 5.83
N GLY A 70 -1.02 7.05 5.77
CA GLY A 70 0.14 6.95 4.89
C GLY A 70 -0.21 6.40 3.50
N ILE A 71 0.77 5.85 2.79
CA ILE A 71 0.55 5.09 1.56
C ILE A 71 1.53 3.92 1.42
N GLY A 72 1.07 2.78 0.91
CA GLY A 72 1.96 1.65 0.59
C GLY A 72 2.37 1.62 -0.88
N VAL A 73 3.63 1.26 -1.16
CA VAL A 73 4.11 0.97 -2.51
C VAL A 73 4.24 -0.55 -2.72
N ILE A 74 3.35 -1.14 -3.52
CA ILE A 74 3.35 -2.58 -3.78
C ILE A 74 4.58 -2.97 -4.59
N HIS A 75 5.34 -3.95 -4.12
CA HIS A 75 6.56 -4.42 -4.79
C HIS A 75 6.29 -5.07 -6.16
N LYS A 76 7.32 -5.10 -7.00
CA LYS A 76 7.26 -5.66 -8.38
C LYS A 76 7.72 -7.11 -8.52
N ASN A 77 8.13 -7.74 -7.41
CA ASN A 77 8.69 -9.10 -7.40
C ASN A 77 7.59 -10.16 -7.50
N MET A 78 6.83 -10.09 -8.59
CA MET A 78 5.71 -10.95 -8.95
C MET A 78 5.28 -10.67 -10.40
N SER A 79 4.41 -11.53 -10.95
CA SER A 79 3.83 -11.30 -12.28
C SER A 79 3.06 -9.97 -12.35
N ILE A 80 2.90 -9.44 -13.55
CA ILE A 80 2.16 -8.19 -13.81
C ILE A 80 0.73 -8.31 -13.28
N GLU A 81 0.06 -9.43 -13.59
CA GLU A 81 -1.32 -9.71 -13.22
C GLU A 81 -1.47 -9.81 -11.70
N ARG A 82 -0.49 -10.43 -11.01
CA ARG A 82 -0.51 -10.55 -9.56
C ARG A 82 -0.35 -9.18 -8.90
N GLN A 83 0.54 -8.33 -9.40
CA GLN A 83 0.72 -6.98 -8.86
C GLN A 83 -0.54 -6.12 -9.05
N ALA A 84 -1.17 -6.19 -10.22
CA ALA A 84 -2.43 -5.53 -10.49
C ALA A 84 -3.55 -6.04 -9.56
N LYS A 85 -3.60 -7.35 -9.27
CA LYS A 85 -4.53 -7.92 -8.27
C LYS A 85 -4.30 -7.36 -6.87
N GLU A 86 -3.07 -7.18 -6.44
CA GLU A 86 -2.78 -6.57 -5.14
C GLU A 86 -3.27 -5.11 -5.09
N VAL A 87 -3.05 -4.32 -6.14
CA VAL A 87 -3.62 -2.95 -6.25
C VAL A 87 -5.15 -2.98 -6.13
N MET A 88 -5.81 -3.87 -6.87
CA MET A 88 -7.27 -4.01 -6.83
C MET A 88 -7.78 -4.37 -5.43
N LYS A 89 -7.08 -5.24 -4.69
CA LYS A 89 -7.43 -5.57 -3.30
C LYS A 89 -7.42 -4.32 -2.42
N VAL A 90 -6.39 -3.48 -2.52
CA VAL A 90 -6.32 -2.22 -1.75
C VAL A 90 -7.46 -1.27 -2.14
N LYS A 91 -7.70 -1.08 -3.44
CA LYS A 91 -8.78 -0.22 -3.94
C LYS A 91 -10.18 -0.65 -3.52
N ARG A 92 -10.36 -1.91 -3.12
CA ARG A 92 -11.64 -2.47 -2.70
C ARG A 92 -11.78 -2.56 -1.17
N ALA A 93 -10.70 -2.35 -0.41
CA ALA A 93 -10.67 -2.54 1.04
C ALA A 93 -11.52 -1.54 1.84
N GLU A 94 -11.70 -0.32 1.34
CA GLU A 94 -12.55 0.70 1.99
C GLU A 94 -13.97 0.73 1.47
N ASN A 95 -14.35 -0.13 0.53
CA ASN A 95 -15.76 -0.27 0.23
C ASN A 95 -16.49 -1.05 1.33
N GLY A 96 -15.83 -1.45 2.43
CA GLY A 96 -16.38 -2.40 3.41
C GLY A 96 -16.75 -3.74 2.80
N MET A 97 -16.32 -3.98 1.55
CA MET A 97 -16.73 -5.09 0.71
C MET A 97 -15.68 -6.18 0.79
N ILE A 98 -16.07 -7.31 1.35
CA ILE A 98 -15.29 -8.53 1.35
C ILE A 98 -15.36 -9.10 -0.07
N LEU A 99 -14.22 -9.15 -0.74
CA LEU A 99 -14.07 -9.81 -2.05
C LEU A 99 -13.94 -11.30 -1.87
N ASP A 100 -14.56 -12.06 -2.77
CA ASP A 100 -14.61 -13.52 -2.70
C ASP A 100 -14.95 -13.99 -1.28
N PRO A 101 -16.12 -13.59 -0.74
CA PRO A 101 -16.52 -13.98 0.60
C PRO A 101 -16.57 -15.51 0.71
N ILE A 102 -16.35 -16.03 1.92
CA ILE A 102 -16.60 -17.45 2.18
C ILE A 102 -18.06 -17.74 1.84
N THR A 103 -18.26 -18.69 0.92
CA THR A 103 -19.58 -19.15 0.47
C THR A 103 -19.80 -20.60 0.87
N ILE A 104 -21.06 -21.00 0.91
CA ILE A 104 -21.46 -22.40 1.05
C ILE A 104 -22.31 -22.84 -0.15
N HIS A 105 -22.22 -24.10 -0.54
CA HIS A 105 -23.03 -24.63 -1.64
C HIS A 105 -24.48 -24.86 -1.17
N LYS A 106 -25.46 -24.72 -2.08
CA LYS A 106 -26.88 -24.91 -1.77
C LYS A 106 -27.23 -26.29 -1.19
N ASP A 107 -26.44 -27.31 -1.54
CA ASP A 107 -26.68 -28.70 -1.13
C ASP A 107 -25.93 -29.08 0.15
N SER A 108 -25.22 -28.14 0.78
CA SER A 108 -24.56 -28.35 2.07
C SER A 108 -25.56 -28.41 3.23
N THR A 109 -25.09 -28.83 4.40
CA THR A 109 -25.91 -29.02 5.61
C THR A 109 -25.76 -27.86 6.60
N VAL A 110 -26.66 -27.82 7.59
CA VAL A 110 -26.55 -26.93 8.77
C VAL A 110 -25.21 -27.12 9.50
N GLY A 111 -24.75 -28.37 9.65
CA GLY A 111 -23.47 -28.69 10.30
C GLY A 111 -22.28 -28.06 9.58
N ASP A 112 -22.25 -28.12 8.25
CA ASP A 112 -21.19 -27.52 7.43
C ASP A 112 -21.14 -26.00 7.61
N ALA A 113 -22.31 -25.35 7.63
CA ALA A 113 -22.41 -23.90 7.84
C ALA A 113 -21.90 -23.49 9.23
N LEU A 114 -22.28 -24.22 10.28
CA LEU A 114 -21.80 -23.97 11.65
C LEU A 114 -20.29 -24.16 11.77
N GLN A 115 -19.73 -25.17 11.10
CA GLN A 115 -18.29 -25.40 11.06
C GLN A 115 -17.56 -24.23 10.39
N LEU A 116 -18.02 -23.80 9.20
CA LEU A 116 -17.45 -22.64 8.51
C LEU A 116 -17.55 -21.37 9.36
N MET A 117 -18.70 -21.12 9.99
CA MET A 117 -18.89 -19.95 10.86
C MET A 117 -17.91 -19.97 12.04
N LYS A 118 -17.66 -21.14 12.64
CA LYS A 118 -16.71 -21.29 13.75
C LYS A 118 -15.26 -21.15 13.31
N GLU A 119 -14.89 -21.79 12.20
CA GLU A 119 -13.54 -21.80 11.65
C GLU A 119 -13.10 -20.39 11.22
N TYR A 120 -13.95 -19.72 10.43
CA TYR A 120 -13.66 -18.39 9.89
C TYR A 120 -14.13 -17.25 10.80
N LYS A 121 -14.77 -17.55 11.93
CA LYS A 121 -15.32 -16.56 12.89
C LYS A 121 -16.27 -15.56 12.22
N ILE A 122 -17.12 -16.05 11.32
CA ILE A 122 -18.09 -15.26 10.55
C ILE A 122 -19.52 -15.57 11.02
N GLY A 123 -20.39 -14.57 11.00
CA GLY A 123 -21.78 -14.71 11.46
C GLY A 123 -22.82 -14.85 10.34
N GLY A 124 -22.38 -15.03 9.10
CA GLY A 124 -23.27 -15.21 7.96
C GLY A 124 -22.50 -15.50 6.67
N ILE A 125 -23.08 -16.36 5.84
CA ILE A 125 -22.45 -17.01 4.70
C ILE A 125 -23.42 -16.92 3.52
N PRO A 126 -23.03 -16.30 2.39
CA PRO A 126 -23.78 -16.38 1.15
C PRO A 126 -23.84 -17.81 0.63
N VAL A 127 -25.00 -18.22 0.15
CA VAL A 127 -25.24 -19.54 -0.42
C VAL A 127 -25.26 -19.42 -1.94
N VAL A 128 -24.48 -20.25 -2.63
CA VAL A 128 -24.30 -20.21 -4.08
C VAL A 128 -24.53 -21.57 -4.73
N ASN A 129 -24.77 -21.58 -6.04
CA ASN A 129 -24.75 -22.79 -6.87
C ASN A 129 -23.36 -23.03 -7.52
N GLU A 130 -23.26 -24.06 -8.37
CA GLU A 130 -22.04 -24.43 -9.10
C GLU A 130 -21.46 -23.27 -9.94
N ASP A 131 -22.32 -22.39 -10.48
CA ASP A 131 -21.94 -21.23 -11.31
C ASP A 131 -21.62 -19.96 -10.50
N LYS A 132 -21.50 -20.05 -9.17
CA LYS A 132 -21.39 -18.93 -8.22
C LYS A 132 -22.57 -17.94 -8.24
N ILE A 133 -23.73 -18.35 -8.75
CA ILE A 133 -24.95 -17.55 -8.69
C ILE A 133 -25.45 -17.54 -7.25
N LEU A 134 -25.77 -16.36 -6.72
CA LEU A 134 -26.30 -16.20 -5.38
C LEU A 134 -27.72 -16.75 -5.30
N VAL A 135 -27.96 -17.73 -4.42
CA VAL A 135 -29.28 -18.34 -4.22
C VAL A 135 -29.86 -18.10 -2.83
N GLY A 136 -29.04 -17.66 -1.88
CA GLY A 136 -29.48 -17.42 -0.50
C GLY A 136 -28.41 -16.79 0.37
N ILE A 137 -28.77 -16.49 1.62
CA ILE A 137 -27.82 -16.18 2.69
C ILE A 137 -28.27 -16.89 3.96
N VAL A 138 -27.32 -17.45 4.69
CA VAL A 138 -27.57 -18.05 6.00
C VAL A 138 -26.78 -17.32 7.06
N THR A 139 -27.40 -17.04 8.21
CA THR A 139 -26.83 -16.26 9.30
C THR A 139 -26.95 -17.00 10.63
N ASN A 140 -26.24 -16.51 11.66
CA ASN A 140 -26.38 -17.03 13.02
C ASN A 140 -27.82 -17.06 13.51
N ARG A 141 -28.70 -16.16 13.05
CA ARG A 141 -30.11 -16.12 13.46
C ARG A 141 -30.87 -17.35 12.95
N ASP A 142 -30.58 -17.78 11.73
CA ASP A 142 -31.25 -18.90 11.06
C ASP A 142 -30.85 -20.25 11.68
N LEU A 143 -29.60 -20.31 12.18
CA LEU A 143 -29.00 -21.53 12.72
C LEU A 143 -29.15 -21.70 14.24
N ARG A 144 -29.39 -20.62 15.00
CA ARG A 144 -29.31 -20.59 16.49
C ARG A 144 -30.14 -21.66 17.21
N PHE A 145 -31.24 -22.11 16.62
CA PHE A 145 -32.17 -23.07 17.22
C PHE A 145 -32.32 -24.36 16.41
N GLN A 146 -31.46 -24.58 15.40
CA GLN A 146 -31.47 -25.84 14.65
C GLN A 146 -30.86 -26.96 15.51
N GLN A 147 -31.61 -28.03 15.70
CA GLN A 147 -31.18 -29.22 16.43
C GLN A 147 -30.68 -30.33 15.50
N ASP A 148 -31.13 -30.33 14.24
CA ASP A 148 -30.70 -31.27 13.22
C ASP A 148 -29.59 -30.67 12.36
N TYR A 149 -28.37 -31.18 12.51
CA TYR A 149 -27.20 -30.74 11.76
C TYR A 149 -27.13 -31.31 10.35
N HIS A 150 -27.89 -32.37 10.02
CA HIS A 150 -27.92 -32.96 8.68
C HIS A 150 -28.93 -32.28 7.76
N ARG A 151 -29.77 -31.40 8.30
CA ARG A 151 -30.76 -30.65 7.53
C ARG A 151 -30.08 -29.82 6.42
N PRO A 152 -30.61 -29.82 5.18
CA PRO A 152 -30.07 -29.01 4.08
C PRO A 152 -30.12 -27.51 4.36
N ILE A 153 -29.06 -26.78 4.00
CA ILE A 153 -28.96 -25.33 4.19
C ILE A 153 -30.02 -24.58 3.37
N PHE A 154 -30.38 -25.12 2.19
CA PHE A 154 -31.40 -24.56 1.30
C PHE A 154 -32.80 -24.43 1.94
N GLU A 155 -33.09 -25.24 2.97
CA GLU A 155 -34.35 -25.18 3.70
C GLU A 155 -34.39 -24.09 4.77
N VAL A 156 -33.23 -23.73 5.33
CA VAL A 156 -33.12 -22.81 6.48
C VAL A 156 -32.62 -21.42 6.09
N MET A 157 -31.95 -21.28 4.94
CA MET A 157 -31.43 -20.01 4.47
C MET A 157 -32.54 -19.03 4.10
N THR A 158 -32.23 -17.73 4.17
CA THR A 158 -33.06 -16.70 3.54
C THR A 158 -32.85 -16.77 2.02
N LYS A 159 -33.93 -17.01 1.26
CA LYS A 159 -33.90 -17.15 -0.20
C LYS A 159 -34.92 -16.30 -0.96
N GLU A 160 -35.98 -15.88 -0.28
CA GLU A 160 -36.98 -14.96 -0.82
C GLU A 160 -36.62 -13.52 -0.43
N ASN A 161 -36.91 -12.56 -1.32
CA ASN A 161 -36.64 -11.14 -1.11
C ASN A 161 -35.19 -10.86 -0.67
N LEU A 162 -34.24 -11.55 -1.28
CA LEU A 162 -32.82 -11.31 -1.05
C LEU A 162 -32.48 -9.86 -1.41
N ILE A 163 -32.14 -9.09 -0.39
CA ILE A 163 -31.63 -7.73 -0.58
C ILE A 163 -30.18 -7.85 -1.03
N THR A 164 -29.90 -7.35 -2.22
CA THR A 164 -28.57 -7.36 -2.83
C THR A 164 -28.23 -5.97 -3.35
N THR A 165 -26.96 -5.76 -3.66
CA THR A 165 -26.50 -4.55 -4.32
C THR A 165 -25.54 -4.87 -5.46
N THR A 166 -25.19 -3.86 -6.24
CA THR A 166 -24.23 -3.98 -7.33
C THR A 166 -22.90 -3.32 -6.98
N GLN A 167 -21.88 -3.59 -7.79
CA GLN A 167 -20.51 -3.07 -7.60
C GLN A 167 -20.40 -1.54 -7.58
N THR A 168 -21.41 -0.81 -8.04
CA THR A 168 -21.37 0.65 -8.20
C THR A 168 -21.83 1.42 -6.96
N VAL A 169 -22.39 0.74 -5.96
CA VAL A 169 -22.94 1.38 -4.76
C VAL A 169 -21.81 1.78 -3.79
N ASN A 170 -21.85 3.03 -3.31
CA ASN A 170 -20.90 3.55 -2.35
C ASN A 170 -21.24 3.10 -0.90
N LEU A 171 -20.31 3.32 0.03
CA LEU A 171 -20.49 2.91 1.43
C LEU A 171 -21.70 3.54 2.11
N GLU A 172 -21.96 4.82 1.85
CA GLU A 172 -23.08 5.57 2.44
C GLU A 172 -24.41 4.95 2.03
N LYS A 173 -24.57 4.69 0.73
CA LYS A 173 -25.79 4.08 0.21
C LYS A 173 -25.94 2.63 0.65
N ALA A 174 -24.84 1.88 0.75
CA ALA A 174 -24.85 0.55 1.33
C ALA A 174 -25.29 0.57 2.80
N ALA A 175 -24.84 1.55 3.59
CA ALA A 175 -25.26 1.75 4.97
C ALA A 175 -26.77 2.04 5.07
N GLU A 176 -27.30 2.89 4.18
CA GLU A 176 -28.74 3.14 4.09
C GLU A 176 -29.54 1.87 3.80
N ILE A 177 -29.12 1.06 2.83
CA ILE A 177 -29.79 -0.21 2.48
C ILE A 177 -29.79 -1.17 3.68
N LEU A 178 -28.64 -1.33 4.35
CA LEU A 178 -28.53 -2.18 5.55
C LEU A 178 -29.46 -1.68 6.67
N GLN A 179 -29.56 -0.36 6.86
CA GLN A 179 -30.41 0.25 7.89
C GLN A 179 -31.90 0.14 7.57
N GLU A 180 -32.29 0.43 6.33
CA GLU A 180 -33.68 0.36 5.83
C GLU A 180 -34.24 -1.06 5.98
N HIS A 181 -33.47 -2.05 5.53
CA HIS A 181 -33.88 -3.46 5.58
C HIS A 181 -33.55 -4.14 6.91
N LYS A 182 -32.87 -3.46 7.85
CA LYS A 182 -32.46 -3.96 9.17
C LYS A 182 -31.67 -5.28 9.08
N ILE A 183 -30.77 -5.36 8.11
CA ILE A 183 -29.89 -6.51 7.87
C ILE A 183 -28.44 -6.15 8.14
N GLU A 184 -27.63 -7.13 8.52
CA GLU A 184 -26.20 -6.90 8.82
C GLU A 184 -25.27 -7.16 7.64
N LYS A 185 -25.77 -7.82 6.59
CA LYS A 185 -24.98 -8.35 5.48
C LYS A 185 -25.71 -8.10 4.17
N LEU A 186 -25.01 -7.51 3.21
CA LEU A 186 -25.54 -7.13 1.91
C LEU A 186 -24.67 -7.77 0.81
N PRO A 187 -25.11 -8.89 0.21
CA PRO A 187 -24.42 -9.51 -0.90
C PRO A 187 -24.31 -8.56 -2.10
N VAL A 188 -23.15 -8.58 -2.74
CA VAL A 188 -22.87 -7.80 -3.95
C VAL A 188 -22.84 -8.75 -5.14
N VAL A 189 -23.65 -8.48 -6.16
CA VAL A 189 -23.80 -9.33 -7.36
C VAL A 189 -23.43 -8.58 -8.64
N ASP A 190 -23.05 -9.33 -9.67
CA ASP A 190 -22.87 -8.81 -11.04
C ASP A 190 -24.19 -8.83 -11.84
N ASN A 191 -24.11 -8.45 -13.12
CA ASN A 191 -25.27 -8.42 -14.02
C ASN A 191 -25.89 -9.81 -14.29
N ASN A 192 -25.14 -10.88 -14.04
CA ASN A 192 -25.60 -12.27 -14.16
C ASN A 192 -25.99 -12.87 -12.80
N TYR A 193 -26.13 -12.03 -11.77
CA TYR A 193 -26.45 -12.42 -10.40
C TYR A 193 -25.41 -13.33 -9.72
N ARG A 194 -24.17 -13.33 -10.24
CA ARG A 194 -23.04 -14.02 -9.60
C ARG A 194 -22.55 -13.22 -8.41
N LEU A 195 -22.29 -13.91 -7.31
CA LEU A 195 -21.74 -13.30 -6.11
C LEU A 195 -20.29 -12.86 -6.35
N ILE A 196 -20.05 -11.57 -6.14
CA ILE A 196 -18.74 -10.95 -6.35
C ILE A 196 -18.19 -10.28 -5.09
N GLY A 197 -19.03 -10.09 -4.08
CA GLY A 197 -18.62 -9.52 -2.79
C GLY A 197 -19.69 -9.58 -1.71
N LEU A 198 -19.32 -9.17 -0.50
CA LEU A 198 -20.22 -9.06 0.64
C LEU A 198 -19.90 -7.80 1.45
N LEU A 199 -20.90 -6.95 1.66
CA LEU A 199 -20.80 -5.80 2.55
C LEU A 199 -21.35 -6.18 3.92
N THR A 200 -20.67 -5.77 4.99
CA THR A 200 -21.16 -6.02 6.35
C THR A 200 -21.27 -4.73 7.15
N TYR A 201 -22.31 -4.60 7.97
CA TYR A 201 -22.52 -3.45 8.85
C TYR A 201 -21.27 -3.13 9.69
N LYS A 202 -20.58 -4.18 10.17
CA LYS A 202 -19.37 -4.09 10.99
C LYS A 202 -18.20 -3.47 10.22
N ASP A 203 -18.02 -3.80 8.95
CA ASP A 203 -16.92 -3.29 8.14
C ASP A 203 -17.19 -1.84 7.69
N ILE A 204 -18.46 -1.48 7.47
CA ILE A 204 -18.85 -0.08 7.20
C ILE A 204 -18.60 0.81 8.43
N THR A 205 -18.96 0.36 9.63
CA THR A 205 -18.69 1.12 10.87
C THR A 205 -17.19 1.25 11.13
N LYS A 206 -16.40 0.19 10.95
CA LYS A 206 -14.93 0.29 11.05
C LYS A 206 -14.30 1.27 10.06
N ALA A 207 -14.88 1.44 8.87
CA ALA A 207 -14.40 2.43 7.90
C ALA A 207 -14.68 3.88 8.36
N GLN A 208 -15.72 4.09 9.17
CA GLN A 208 -16.00 5.38 9.83
C GLN A 208 -15.05 5.65 11.00
N ASP A 209 -14.56 4.61 11.68
CA ASP A 209 -13.62 4.73 12.82
C ASP A 209 -12.21 5.20 12.43
N ARG A 210 -11.90 5.38 11.14
CA ARG A 210 -10.57 5.80 10.64
C ARG A 210 -10.64 7.11 9.85
N PRO A 211 -10.85 8.26 10.53
CA PRO A 211 -11.00 9.56 9.87
C PRO A 211 -9.71 10.01 9.16
N ASN A 212 -8.55 9.53 9.60
CA ASN A 212 -7.25 9.90 9.03
C ASN A 212 -6.82 9.03 7.85
N ALA A 213 -7.68 8.12 7.35
CA ALA A 213 -7.31 7.26 6.24
C ALA A 213 -7.01 8.06 4.95
N CYS A 214 -5.95 7.65 4.25
CA CYS A 214 -5.51 8.23 2.99
C CYS A 214 -6.37 7.68 1.85
N LYS A 215 -7.38 8.46 1.44
CA LYS A 215 -8.38 8.08 0.43
C LYS A 215 -8.23 8.88 -0.86
N ASP A 216 -8.61 8.26 -1.97
CA ASP A 216 -8.78 8.92 -3.27
C ASP A 216 -10.10 9.70 -3.32
N ASN A 217 -10.32 10.42 -4.42
CA ASN A 217 -11.55 11.21 -4.64
C ASN A 217 -12.83 10.37 -4.71
N LYS A 218 -12.73 9.04 -4.77
CA LYS A 218 -13.86 8.10 -4.74
C LYS A 218 -14.02 7.44 -3.36
N GLY A 219 -13.26 7.87 -2.36
CA GLY A 219 -13.31 7.33 -0.99
C GLY A 219 -12.59 5.99 -0.80
N ARG A 220 -11.80 5.53 -1.78
CA ARG A 220 -11.04 4.27 -1.69
C ARG A 220 -9.63 4.53 -1.16
N LEU A 221 -8.99 3.56 -0.51
CA LEU A 221 -7.60 3.74 -0.07
C LEU A 221 -6.67 4.08 -1.24
N ARG A 222 -5.72 4.95 -0.97
CA ARG A 222 -4.63 5.21 -1.89
C ARG A 222 -3.57 4.12 -1.82
N VAL A 223 -3.00 3.82 -2.97
CA VAL A 223 -1.95 2.82 -3.13
C VAL A 223 -1.06 3.19 -4.32
N ALA A 224 0.23 2.98 -4.14
CA ALA A 224 1.21 3.09 -5.21
C ALA A 224 1.77 1.70 -5.56
N ALA A 225 2.44 1.60 -6.71
CA ALA A 225 3.12 0.36 -7.12
C ALA A 225 4.50 0.64 -7.70
N GLY A 226 5.48 -0.19 -7.33
CA GLY A 226 6.83 -0.12 -7.86
C GLY A 226 6.94 -0.79 -9.23
N VAL A 227 7.78 -0.26 -10.12
CA VAL A 227 8.10 -0.84 -11.43
C VAL A 227 9.61 -0.75 -11.69
N GLY A 228 10.12 -1.57 -12.61
CA GLY A 228 11.53 -1.57 -13.00
C GLY A 228 11.79 -0.72 -14.23
N VAL A 229 12.80 -1.12 -15.02
CA VAL A 229 13.13 -0.54 -16.34
C VAL A 229 13.37 -1.63 -17.39
N THR A 230 12.78 -2.79 -17.21
CA THR A 230 12.83 -3.93 -18.15
C THR A 230 11.87 -3.71 -19.32
N PHE A 231 12.02 -4.51 -20.38
CA PHE A 231 11.26 -4.36 -21.63
C PHE A 231 9.73 -4.46 -21.44
N ASP A 232 9.28 -5.24 -20.47
CA ASP A 232 7.87 -5.48 -20.09
C ASP A 232 7.30 -4.40 -19.16
N THR A 233 8.09 -3.38 -18.79
CA THR A 233 7.66 -2.38 -17.80
C THR A 233 6.46 -1.57 -18.26
N MET A 234 6.34 -1.27 -19.56
CA MET A 234 5.16 -0.55 -20.07
C MET A 234 3.90 -1.41 -19.97
N ASP A 235 3.98 -2.71 -20.25
CA ASP A 235 2.83 -3.62 -20.10
C ASP A 235 2.41 -3.72 -18.63
N ARG A 236 3.39 -3.70 -17.71
CA ARG A 236 3.14 -3.62 -16.28
C ARG A 236 2.44 -2.33 -15.88
N ILE A 237 2.89 -1.19 -16.38
CA ILE A 237 2.25 0.11 -16.15
C ILE A 237 0.81 0.08 -16.65
N ASP A 238 0.56 -0.46 -17.85
CA ASP A 238 -0.77 -0.55 -18.43
C ASP A 238 -1.74 -1.31 -17.52
N GLU A 239 -1.35 -2.48 -17.00
CA GLU A 239 -2.18 -3.26 -16.07
C GLU A 239 -2.37 -2.59 -14.71
N LEU A 240 -1.36 -1.89 -14.18
CA LEU A 240 -1.49 -1.13 -12.94
C LEU A 240 -2.46 0.06 -13.09
N VAL A 241 -2.43 0.74 -14.24
CA VAL A 241 -3.38 1.82 -14.56
C VAL A 241 -4.79 1.27 -14.73
N LYS A 242 -4.97 0.12 -15.39
CA LYS A 242 -6.26 -0.58 -15.45
C LYS A 242 -6.78 -0.96 -14.07
N ALA A 243 -5.90 -1.39 -13.17
CA ALA A 243 -6.19 -1.65 -11.77
C ALA A 243 -6.46 -0.39 -10.93
N GLN A 244 -6.31 0.80 -11.52
CA GLN A 244 -6.55 2.11 -10.92
C GLN A 244 -5.59 2.45 -9.78
N VAL A 245 -4.30 2.14 -9.96
CA VAL A 245 -3.23 2.61 -9.05
C VAL A 245 -3.21 4.15 -8.98
N ASP A 246 -2.91 4.74 -7.82
CA ASP A 246 -2.84 6.20 -7.69
C ASP A 246 -1.52 6.78 -8.18
N ALA A 247 -0.43 6.04 -7.97
CA ALA A 247 0.90 6.47 -8.36
C ALA A 247 1.82 5.27 -8.69
N ILE A 248 2.80 5.52 -9.56
CA ILE A 248 3.76 4.50 -10.00
C ILE A 248 5.17 4.96 -9.66
N ALA A 249 5.92 4.12 -8.94
CA ALA A 249 7.29 4.37 -8.59
C ALA A 249 8.24 3.59 -9.51
N ILE A 250 8.94 4.29 -10.40
CA ILE A 250 10.05 3.71 -11.17
C ILE A 250 11.23 3.56 -10.20
N ASP A 251 11.42 2.33 -9.72
CA ASP A 251 12.30 2.00 -8.61
C ASP A 251 13.51 1.18 -9.07
N THR A 252 14.66 1.84 -9.06
CA THR A 252 15.94 1.30 -9.48
C THR A 252 17.05 1.73 -8.53
N ALA A 253 18.14 0.98 -8.45
CA ALA A 253 19.27 1.38 -7.60
C ALA A 253 19.92 2.71 -8.06
N HIS A 254 19.87 3.01 -9.36
CA HIS A 254 20.44 4.22 -9.94
C HIS A 254 19.46 4.87 -10.95
N GLY A 255 18.65 5.78 -10.43
CA GLY A 255 17.61 6.49 -11.17
C GLY A 255 18.13 7.52 -12.17
N HIS A 256 19.36 8.01 -11.99
CA HIS A 256 19.97 8.98 -12.92
C HIS A 256 20.57 8.28 -14.15
N SER A 257 19.74 7.54 -14.88
CA SER A 257 20.15 6.76 -16.04
C SER A 257 19.23 7.01 -17.23
N LYS A 258 19.79 6.86 -18.44
CA LYS A 258 19.07 7.05 -19.69
C LYS A 258 17.78 6.22 -19.75
N GLY A 259 17.84 4.94 -19.37
CA GLY A 259 16.68 4.04 -19.40
C GLY A 259 15.53 4.50 -18.49
N VAL A 260 15.84 4.99 -17.29
CA VAL A 260 14.83 5.54 -16.36
C VAL A 260 14.21 6.81 -16.94
N ILE A 261 15.03 7.75 -17.43
CA ILE A 261 14.57 9.02 -17.99
C ILE A 261 13.69 8.80 -19.23
N GLU A 262 14.09 7.93 -20.14
CA GLU A 262 13.32 7.61 -21.35
C GLU A 262 12.00 6.89 -21.02
N LEU A 263 12.03 5.93 -20.09
CA LEU A 263 10.82 5.26 -19.63
C LEU A 263 9.86 6.25 -18.98
N LEU A 264 10.35 7.12 -18.09
CA LEU A 264 9.54 8.13 -17.42
C LEU A 264 8.84 9.06 -18.41
N ARG A 265 9.57 9.58 -19.40
CA ARG A 265 8.99 10.42 -20.47
C ARG A 265 7.90 9.68 -21.24
N LYS A 266 8.18 8.43 -21.65
CA LYS A 266 7.24 7.57 -22.37
C LYS A 266 5.97 7.28 -21.55
N ALA A 267 6.14 6.94 -20.28
CA ALA A 267 5.05 6.62 -19.37
C ALA A 267 4.18 7.86 -19.08
N LYS A 268 4.80 9.02 -18.82
CA LYS A 268 4.10 10.29 -18.59
C LYS A 268 3.36 10.78 -19.83
N GLN A 269 3.92 10.58 -21.02
CA GLN A 269 3.26 10.89 -22.29
C GLN A 269 2.00 10.04 -22.50
N LYS A 270 2.07 8.73 -22.19
CA LYS A 270 0.93 7.81 -22.34
C LYS A 270 -0.14 8.01 -21.26
N TYR A 271 0.27 8.30 -20.04
CA TYR A 271 -0.59 8.42 -18.86
C TYR A 271 -0.37 9.76 -18.13
N PRO A 272 -0.75 10.90 -18.73
CA PRO A 272 -0.46 12.22 -18.17
C PRO A 272 -1.12 12.47 -16.80
N SER A 273 -2.26 11.85 -16.54
CA SER A 273 -3.01 11.97 -15.28
C SER A 273 -2.47 11.09 -14.14
N ILE A 274 -1.55 10.16 -14.43
CA ILE A 274 -0.96 9.31 -13.40
C ILE A 274 0.25 10.03 -12.80
N GLN A 275 0.39 9.89 -11.48
CA GLN A 275 1.50 10.44 -10.72
C GLN A 275 2.69 9.46 -10.77
N PHE A 276 3.84 9.93 -11.26
CA PHE A 276 5.05 9.13 -11.38
C PHE A 276 6.12 9.59 -10.39
N ILE A 277 6.61 8.65 -9.59
CA ILE A 277 7.80 8.82 -8.75
C ILE A 277 8.98 8.18 -9.47
N ALA A 278 10.14 8.84 -9.47
CA ALA A 278 11.35 8.28 -10.05
C ALA A 278 12.52 8.29 -9.06
N GLY A 279 13.27 7.20 -9.04
CA GLY A 279 14.45 7.06 -8.20
C GLY A 279 15.19 5.73 -8.41
N ASN A 280 16.19 5.42 -7.59
CA ASN A 280 16.71 6.24 -6.49
C ASN A 280 17.79 7.21 -6.97
N ILE A 281 17.85 8.38 -6.36
CA ILE A 281 18.87 9.40 -6.61
C ILE A 281 19.50 9.86 -5.30
N ALA A 282 20.63 10.55 -5.39
CA ALA A 282 21.31 11.11 -4.21
C ALA A 282 21.99 12.46 -4.47
N THR A 283 21.79 13.05 -5.66
CA THR A 283 22.44 14.31 -6.08
C THR A 283 21.42 15.30 -6.64
N ALA A 284 21.75 16.59 -6.53
CA ALA A 284 20.93 17.69 -7.04
C ALA A 284 20.70 17.58 -8.56
N GLU A 285 21.74 17.30 -9.32
CA GLU A 285 21.67 17.13 -10.79
C GLU A 285 20.70 16.02 -11.18
N ALA A 286 20.79 14.86 -10.52
CA ALA A 286 19.89 13.74 -10.76
C ALA A 286 18.42 14.11 -10.49
N ALA A 287 18.17 14.90 -9.45
CA ALA A 287 16.82 15.38 -9.15
C ALA A 287 16.27 16.25 -10.28
N ILE A 288 17.04 17.26 -10.70
CA ILE A 288 16.63 18.15 -11.80
C ILE A 288 16.41 17.37 -13.10
N SER A 289 17.28 16.41 -13.42
CA SER A 289 17.12 15.55 -14.60
C SER A 289 15.80 14.76 -14.59
N LEU A 290 15.42 14.19 -13.44
CA LEU A 290 14.16 13.45 -13.30
C LEU A 290 12.93 14.37 -13.33
N VAL A 291 13.02 15.55 -12.71
CA VAL A 291 11.94 16.56 -12.77
C VAL A 291 11.72 17.03 -14.20
N ASN A 292 12.78 17.35 -14.94
CA ASN A 292 12.71 17.74 -16.35
C ASN A 292 12.19 16.62 -17.25
N ALA A 293 12.31 15.36 -16.82
CA ALA A 293 11.74 14.21 -17.50
C ALA A 293 10.26 13.96 -17.20
N GLY A 294 9.68 14.67 -16.22
CA GLY A 294 8.26 14.62 -15.88
C GLY A 294 7.93 13.92 -14.57
N ALA A 295 8.89 13.75 -13.66
CA ALA A 295 8.63 13.18 -12.34
C ALA A 295 7.72 14.10 -11.50
N ASP A 296 6.69 13.51 -10.87
CA ASP A 296 5.80 14.18 -9.92
C ASP A 296 6.27 14.05 -8.46
N ALA A 297 7.27 13.20 -8.22
CA ALA A 297 8.08 13.13 -7.01
C ALA A 297 9.42 12.46 -7.31
N VAL A 298 10.42 12.68 -6.47
CA VAL A 298 11.69 11.94 -6.55
C VAL A 298 11.93 11.12 -5.29
N LYS A 299 12.54 9.94 -5.45
CA LYS A 299 12.92 9.06 -4.33
C LYS A 299 14.42 9.15 -4.07
N VAL A 300 14.79 9.57 -2.86
CA VAL A 300 16.16 9.94 -2.49
C VAL A 300 16.76 8.92 -1.52
N GLY A 301 17.87 8.31 -1.92
CA GLY A 301 18.65 7.40 -1.08
C GLY A 301 19.36 6.33 -1.87
N ILE A 302 20.70 6.37 -1.91
CA ILE A 302 21.53 5.32 -2.52
C ILE A 302 22.46 4.76 -1.45
N GLY A 303 22.21 3.52 -1.06
CA GLY A 303 23.00 2.83 -0.02
C GLY A 303 22.60 2.99 1.46
N PRO A 304 21.64 3.81 1.91
CA PRO A 304 21.37 4.01 3.34
C PRO A 304 20.51 2.89 3.96
N GLY A 305 19.85 2.07 3.12
CA GLY A 305 18.95 1.01 3.58
C GLY A 305 19.64 0.02 4.53
N SER A 306 18.90 -0.45 5.54
CA SER A 306 19.41 -1.34 6.61
C SER A 306 20.04 -2.64 6.11
N ILE A 307 19.61 -3.11 4.93
CA ILE A 307 20.08 -4.33 4.27
C ILE A 307 20.70 -4.05 2.89
N CYS A 308 20.94 -2.78 2.57
CA CYS A 308 21.51 -2.37 1.30
C CYS A 308 23.04 -2.48 1.38
N THR A 309 23.64 -3.26 0.49
CA THR A 309 25.09 -3.44 0.43
C THR A 309 25.76 -2.64 -0.69
N THR A 310 25.03 -1.79 -1.41
CA THR A 310 25.55 -1.01 -2.55
C THR A 310 26.80 -0.21 -2.21
N ARG A 311 26.85 0.44 -1.03
CA ARG A 311 28.04 1.17 -0.58
C ARG A 311 29.25 0.27 -0.37
N VAL A 312 29.02 -0.95 0.14
CA VAL A 312 30.09 -1.90 0.44
C VAL A 312 30.60 -2.58 -0.83
N ILE A 313 29.69 -2.97 -1.73
CA ILE A 313 30.01 -3.74 -2.94
C ILE A 313 30.44 -2.84 -4.10
N ALA A 314 29.71 -1.76 -4.36
CA ALA A 314 29.97 -0.88 -5.50
C ALA A 314 30.76 0.38 -5.12
N GLY A 315 30.90 0.70 -3.83
CA GLY A 315 31.53 1.94 -3.39
C GLY A 315 30.71 3.20 -3.65
N VAL A 316 29.43 3.06 -4.01
CA VAL A 316 28.56 4.18 -4.43
C VAL A 316 27.48 4.45 -3.38
N GLY A 317 27.34 5.72 -3.02
CA GLY A 317 26.27 6.22 -2.14
C GLY A 317 26.58 7.61 -1.61
N VAL A 318 25.62 8.19 -0.91
CA VAL A 318 25.77 9.49 -0.23
C VAL A 318 25.16 9.36 1.17
N PRO A 319 25.78 9.90 2.23
CA PRO A 319 25.17 9.98 3.55
C PRO A 319 23.77 10.63 3.49
N GLN A 320 22.79 9.98 4.11
CA GLN A 320 21.38 10.17 3.73
C GLN A 320 20.87 11.58 3.99
N LEU A 321 21.26 12.19 5.12
CA LEU A 321 20.82 13.54 5.47
C LEU A 321 21.36 14.58 4.47
N SER A 322 22.62 14.42 4.05
CA SER A 322 23.23 15.27 3.03
C SER A 322 22.57 15.09 1.66
N ALA A 323 22.23 13.85 1.29
CA ALA A 323 21.52 13.56 0.05
C ALA A 323 20.14 14.24 0.02
N ILE A 324 19.37 14.11 1.11
CA ILE A 324 18.06 14.76 1.28
C ILE A 324 18.21 16.27 1.15
N TYR A 325 19.12 16.88 1.91
CA TYR A 325 19.30 18.33 1.94
C TYR A 325 19.72 18.89 0.57
N ASN A 326 20.67 18.24 -0.10
CA ASN A 326 21.14 18.65 -1.42
C ASN A 326 20.03 18.58 -2.48
N VAL A 327 19.22 17.52 -2.46
CA VAL A 327 18.07 17.38 -3.35
C VAL A 327 16.98 18.40 -3.00
N ALA A 328 16.67 18.60 -1.72
CA ALA A 328 15.67 19.57 -1.26
C ALA A 328 16.00 20.99 -1.75
N LYS A 329 17.28 21.39 -1.62
CA LYS A 329 17.76 22.70 -2.08
C LYS A 329 17.58 22.87 -3.60
N ALA A 330 17.86 21.82 -4.38
CA ALA A 330 17.68 21.85 -5.82
C ALA A 330 16.21 21.93 -6.24
N LEU A 331 15.30 21.37 -5.44
CA LEU A 331 13.87 21.28 -5.76
C LEU A 331 13.01 22.43 -5.22
N LYS A 332 13.58 23.36 -4.44
CA LYS A 332 12.86 24.40 -3.66
C LYS A 332 11.75 25.13 -4.44
N ASP A 333 11.95 25.41 -5.73
CA ASP A 333 11.00 26.17 -6.56
C ASP A 333 10.33 25.33 -7.66
N THR A 334 10.55 24.01 -7.65
CA THR A 334 10.00 23.11 -8.67
C THR A 334 8.58 22.64 -8.35
N GLY A 335 8.18 22.72 -7.08
CA GLY A 335 6.95 22.13 -6.55
C GLY A 335 6.94 20.59 -6.55
N VAL A 336 8.08 19.93 -6.79
CA VAL A 336 8.21 18.46 -6.74
C VAL A 336 8.59 18.04 -5.32
N PRO A 337 7.78 17.23 -4.61
CA PRO A 337 8.18 16.67 -3.33
C PRO A 337 9.26 15.59 -3.50
N LEU A 338 10.04 15.40 -2.44
CA LEU A 338 11.01 14.32 -2.34
C LEU A 338 10.66 13.35 -1.21
N ILE A 339 10.92 12.08 -1.45
CA ILE A 339 10.72 10.97 -0.51
C ILE A 339 12.08 10.50 -0.01
N ALA A 340 12.32 10.57 1.30
CA ALA A 340 13.54 10.07 1.92
C ALA A 340 13.46 8.54 2.11
N ASP A 341 14.21 7.78 1.34
CA ASP A 341 14.16 6.32 1.29
C ASP A 341 15.39 5.67 1.93
N GLY A 342 15.18 5.00 3.07
CA GLY A 342 16.20 4.23 3.76
C GLY A 342 16.99 4.98 4.83
N GLY A 343 17.68 4.23 5.70
CA GLY A 343 18.49 4.77 6.81
C GLY A 343 17.71 5.12 8.08
N ILE A 344 16.39 4.97 8.07
CA ILE A 344 15.50 5.34 9.18
C ILE A 344 15.37 4.18 10.17
N ARG A 345 15.74 4.42 11.43
CA ARG A 345 15.70 3.43 12.51
C ARG A 345 14.74 3.84 13.61
N TYR A 346 14.68 5.12 13.92
CA TYR A 346 13.89 5.67 15.01
C TYR A 346 13.00 6.81 14.55
N SER A 347 11.99 7.15 15.34
CA SER A 347 11.10 8.29 15.06
C SER A 347 11.86 9.62 14.91
N GLY A 348 12.96 9.81 15.65
CA GLY A 348 13.83 10.98 15.51
C GLY A 348 14.45 11.13 14.11
N ASP A 349 14.73 10.03 13.41
CA ASP A 349 15.28 10.06 12.05
C ASP A 349 14.24 10.56 11.05
N ILE A 350 12.96 10.23 11.27
CA ILE A 350 11.84 10.75 10.49
C ILE A 350 11.81 12.28 10.63
N VAL A 351 11.87 12.79 11.86
CA VAL A 351 11.86 14.24 12.11
C VAL A 351 13.07 14.92 11.44
N LYS A 352 14.26 14.33 11.53
CA LYS A 352 15.47 14.85 10.87
C LYS A 352 15.35 14.85 9.34
N ALA A 353 14.77 13.80 8.75
CA ALA A 353 14.53 13.74 7.31
C ALA A 353 13.57 14.83 6.84
N LEU A 354 12.46 15.04 7.57
CA LEU A 354 11.49 16.10 7.28
C LEU A 354 12.14 17.48 7.43
N ALA A 355 12.90 17.71 8.50
CA ALA A 355 13.61 18.96 8.73
C ALA A 355 14.67 19.26 7.66
N ALA A 356 15.29 18.22 7.07
CA ALA A 356 16.22 18.36 5.95
C ALA A 356 15.54 18.64 4.60
N GLY A 357 14.20 18.63 4.55
CA GLY A 357 13.41 19.01 3.38
C GLY A 357 12.67 17.86 2.69
N ALA A 358 12.65 16.65 3.29
CA ALA A 358 11.77 15.59 2.81
C ALA A 358 10.30 15.90 3.11
N TYR A 359 9.42 15.52 2.19
CA TYR A 359 7.97 15.62 2.41
C TYR A 359 7.41 14.35 3.03
N SER A 360 7.99 13.21 2.71
CA SER A 360 7.65 11.93 3.32
C SER A 360 8.87 11.03 3.44
N ILE A 361 8.76 10.03 4.29
CA ILE A 361 9.76 8.97 4.43
C ILE A 361 9.26 7.67 3.82
N MET A 362 10.17 6.90 3.24
CA MET A 362 9.96 5.52 2.87
C MET A 362 10.80 4.61 3.77
N ALA A 363 10.14 3.65 4.42
CA ALA A 363 10.79 2.70 5.31
C ALA A 363 10.44 1.26 4.95
N GLY A 364 11.45 0.38 5.00
CA GLY A 364 11.30 -1.07 4.93
C GLY A 364 11.31 -1.70 6.32
N SER A 365 12.43 -1.55 7.03
CA SER A 365 12.69 -2.23 8.31
C SER A 365 11.74 -1.86 9.45
N LEU A 366 11.07 -0.70 9.39
CA LEU A 366 10.06 -0.34 10.39
C LEU A 366 8.79 -1.19 10.28
N PHE A 367 8.50 -1.72 9.09
CA PHE A 367 7.29 -2.50 8.82
C PHE A 367 7.57 -3.98 8.61
N ALA A 368 8.79 -4.35 8.25
CA ALA A 368 9.20 -5.74 8.18
C ALA A 368 9.01 -6.42 9.54
N GLY A 369 8.30 -7.56 9.58
CA GLY A 369 8.02 -8.28 10.82
C GLY A 369 6.71 -7.92 11.51
N THR A 370 5.99 -6.90 11.04
CA THR A 370 4.62 -6.61 11.49
C THR A 370 3.67 -7.73 11.08
N GLU A 371 2.47 -7.80 11.68
CA GLU A 371 1.48 -8.82 11.35
C GLU A 371 1.06 -8.74 9.87
N GLU A 372 0.96 -7.52 9.35
CA GLU A 372 0.53 -7.18 8.01
C GLU A 372 1.61 -7.34 6.94
N SER A 373 2.90 -7.37 7.30
CA SER A 373 3.96 -7.59 6.31
C SER A 373 3.89 -9.01 5.72
N PRO A 374 4.26 -9.21 4.44
CA PRO A 374 4.38 -10.52 3.83
C PRO A 374 5.35 -11.46 4.55
N GLY A 375 5.22 -12.75 4.26
CA GLY A 375 6.11 -13.80 4.77
C GLY A 375 5.59 -14.50 6.01
N ASP A 376 6.07 -15.73 6.21
CA ASP A 376 5.69 -16.57 7.33
C ASP A 376 6.46 -16.18 8.60
N THR A 377 5.81 -16.42 9.75
CA THR A 377 6.45 -16.24 11.04
C THR A 377 7.32 -17.46 11.34
N ILE A 378 8.62 -17.25 11.52
CA ILE A 378 9.58 -18.27 11.95
C ILE A 378 9.85 -18.14 13.45
N ILE A 379 10.02 -19.26 14.14
CA ILE A 379 10.47 -19.28 15.53
C ILE A 379 11.98 -19.53 15.53
N PHE A 380 12.74 -18.56 16.02
CA PHE A 380 14.19 -18.66 16.17
C PHE A 380 14.56 -18.33 17.62
N GLN A 381 15.25 -19.25 18.29
CA GLN A 381 15.65 -19.10 19.70
C GLN A 381 14.49 -18.67 20.63
N GLY A 382 13.30 -19.25 20.43
CA GLY A 382 12.11 -18.97 21.24
C GLY A 382 11.44 -17.61 20.98
N ARG A 383 11.91 -16.83 19.99
CA ARG A 383 11.30 -15.58 19.56
C ARG A 383 10.71 -15.72 18.17
N LYS A 384 9.63 -14.98 17.90
CA LYS A 384 8.98 -14.91 16.60
C LYS A 384 9.69 -13.88 15.73
N PHE A 385 10.03 -14.25 14.50
CA PHE A 385 10.63 -13.39 13.49
C PHE A 385 9.88 -13.55 12.15
N LYS A 386 10.08 -12.59 11.24
CA LYS A 386 9.81 -12.77 9.80
C LYS A 386 11.07 -12.45 9.01
N THR A 387 11.20 -13.05 7.84
CA THR A 387 12.32 -12.80 6.92
C THR A 387 12.26 -11.37 6.40
N TYR A 388 13.41 -10.71 6.30
CA TYR A 388 13.57 -9.37 5.73
C TYR A 388 14.76 -9.36 4.79
N ARG A 389 14.55 -9.06 3.50
CA ARG A 389 15.59 -9.14 2.46
C ARG A 389 15.52 -7.99 1.47
N GLY A 390 16.68 -7.67 0.88
CA GLY A 390 16.85 -6.51 0.00
C GLY A 390 16.58 -6.88 -1.43
N MET A 391 15.95 -5.99 -2.19
CA MET A 391 15.59 -6.28 -3.59
C MET A 391 16.80 -6.48 -4.52
N GLY A 392 18.00 -6.05 -4.10
CA GLY A 392 19.27 -6.34 -4.78
C GLY A 392 19.97 -7.63 -4.33
N SER A 393 19.36 -8.44 -3.46
CA SER A 393 19.93 -9.73 -3.05
C SER A 393 19.70 -10.81 -4.10
N ILE A 394 20.55 -11.85 -4.09
CA ILE A 394 20.42 -13.00 -5.00
C ILE A 394 19.04 -13.65 -4.84
N GLU A 395 18.60 -13.88 -3.61
CA GLU A 395 17.31 -14.51 -3.32
C GLU A 395 16.12 -13.70 -3.83
N ALA A 396 16.19 -12.37 -3.79
CA ALA A 396 15.12 -11.52 -4.29
C ALA A 396 15.12 -11.47 -5.83
N MET A 397 16.30 -11.43 -6.46
CA MET A 397 16.44 -11.38 -7.91
C MET A 397 16.08 -12.70 -8.62
N GLN A 398 16.13 -13.83 -7.91
CA GLN A 398 15.79 -15.17 -8.43
C GLN A 398 14.34 -15.59 -8.17
N ALA A 399 13.55 -14.78 -7.46
CA ALA A 399 12.21 -15.13 -6.98
C ALA A 399 11.07 -14.80 -7.95
#